data_AF-A0A366C337-F1
#
_entry.id   AF-A0A366C337-F1
#
_cell.length_a   1.000
_cell.length_b   1.000
_cell.length_c   1.000
_cell.angle_alpha   90.00
_cell.angle_beta   90.00
_cell.angle_gamma   90.00
#
_symmetry.space_group_name_H-M   'P 1'
#
loop_
_entity.id
_entity.type
_entity.pdbx_description
1 polymer ?
#
loop_
_entity_poly.entity_id
_entity_poly.type
_entity_poly.pdbx_seq_one_letter_code
_entity_poly.pdbx_strand_id
1 'polypeptide(L)'
;MRAALEGRNAWRLERVTAKVEEAFQKGFLTTPMKAWARDLCVADEAAFDRFVASAAPAYAHLTSYAVTAAPPRKRVSAGASVSSEAADVARQLGLWPEALSD
;
A
#
# COMPACT_ATOMS: atom_id res chain seq x y z
N MET A 1 11.00 -30.89 26.54
CA MET A 1 11.81 -29.64 26.61
C MET A 1 12.18 -29.07 25.24
N ARG A 2 12.60 -29.86 24.22
CA ARG A 2 12.94 -29.35 22.88
C ARG A 2 11.79 -28.61 22.15
N ALA A 3 10.58 -29.17 22.14
CA ALA A 3 9.42 -28.56 21.47
C ALA A 3 9.05 -27.15 22.00
N ALA A 4 9.23 -26.89 23.30
CA ALA A 4 8.94 -25.58 23.89
C ALA A 4 10.00 -24.51 23.57
N LEU A 5 11.24 -24.92 23.26
CA LEU A 5 12.30 -24.02 22.79
C LEU A 5 12.09 -23.67 21.32
N GLU A 6 11.66 -24.64 20.50
CA GLU A 6 11.32 -24.43 19.09
C GLU A 6 10.16 -23.44 18.92
N GLY A 7 9.08 -23.59 19.71
CA GLY A 7 7.95 -22.66 19.68
C GLY A 7 8.34 -21.22 20.06
N ARG A 8 9.23 -21.06 21.05
CA ARG A 8 9.73 -19.73 21.45
C ARG A 8 10.63 -19.09 20.38
N ASN A 9 11.43 -19.88 19.69
CA ASN A 9 12.29 -19.40 18.61
C ASN A 9 11.47 -18.99 17.38
N ALA A 10 10.44 -19.77 17.02
CA ALA A 10 9.54 -19.44 15.92
C ALA A 10 8.83 -18.10 16.15
N TRP A 11 8.24 -17.92 17.33
CA TRP A 11 7.58 -16.66 17.71
C TRP A 11 8.54 -15.46 17.69
N ARG A 12 9.78 -15.65 18.13
CA ARG A 12 10.80 -14.59 18.09
C ARG A 12 11.14 -14.17 16.66
N LEU A 13 11.30 -15.13 15.75
CA LEU A 13 11.61 -14.87 14.33
C LEU A 13 10.47 -14.15 13.61
N GLU A 14 9.23 -14.53 13.89
CA GLU A 14 8.04 -13.87 13.36
C GLU A 14 7.98 -12.40 13.81
N ARG A 15 8.20 -12.14 15.10
CA ARG A 15 8.25 -10.78 15.66
C ARG A 15 9.36 -9.92 15.02
N VAL A 16 10.55 -10.48 14.83
CA VAL A 16 11.66 -9.79 14.16
C VAL A 16 11.31 -9.47 12.71
N THR A 17 10.71 -10.42 12.00
CA THR A 17 10.29 -10.23 10.60
C THR A 17 9.25 -9.12 10.48
N ALA A 18 8.24 -9.12 11.36
CA ALA A 18 7.22 -8.08 11.39
C ALA A 18 7.82 -6.69 11.64
N LYS A 19 8.76 -6.57 12.58
CA LYS A 19 9.41 -5.31 12.93
C LYS A 19 10.26 -4.74 11.79
N VAL A 20 11.00 -5.60 11.07
CA VAL A 20 11.77 -5.19 9.89
C VAL A 20 10.86 -4.78 8.74
N GLU A 21 9.77 -5.52 8.51
CA GLU A 21 8.78 -5.15 7.48
C GLU A 21 8.09 -3.83 7.80
N GLU A 22 7.78 -3.56 9.07
CA GLU A 22 7.22 -2.28 9.48
C GLU A 22 8.18 -1.11 9.17
N ALA A 23 9.46 -1.24 9.53
CA ALA A 23 10.47 -0.23 9.21
C ALA A 23 10.65 -0.04 7.69
N PHE A 24 10.53 -1.13 6.91
CA PHE A 24 10.52 -1.07 5.46
C PHE A 24 9.30 -0.34 4.91
N GLN A 25 8.08 -0.65 5.37
CA GLN A 25 6.88 0.04 4.89
C GLN A 25 6.91 1.54 5.22
N LYS A 26 7.50 1.90 6.36
CA LYS A 26 7.63 3.29 6.83
C LYS A 26 8.73 4.11 6.13
N GLY A 27 9.49 3.54 5.20
CA GLY A 27 10.48 4.33 4.46
C GLY A 27 11.92 4.32 5.01
N PHE A 28 12.22 3.55 6.06
CA PHE A 28 13.53 3.58 6.73
C PHE A 28 14.56 2.57 6.19
N LEU A 29 14.13 1.56 5.43
CA LEU A 29 14.97 0.47 4.91
C LEU A 29 14.81 0.26 3.41
N THR A 30 15.88 0.26 2.64
CA THR A 30 15.75 -0.15 1.22
C THR A 30 15.62 -1.68 1.10
N THR A 31 15.09 -2.19 -0.02
CA THR A 31 14.98 -3.63 -0.29
C THR A 31 16.28 -4.42 -0.03
N PRO A 32 17.47 -4.00 -0.52
CA PRO A 32 18.71 -4.72 -0.22
C PRO A 32 19.11 -4.66 1.27
N MET A 33 18.66 -3.65 2.02
CA MET A 33 18.95 -3.52 3.46
C MET A 33 18.12 -4.47 4.33
N LYS A 34 17.02 -5.06 3.81
CA LYS A 34 16.14 -5.93 4.61
C LYS A 34 16.85 -7.14 5.22
N ALA A 35 17.77 -7.76 4.48
CA ALA A 35 18.50 -8.93 4.96
C ALA A 35 19.42 -8.55 6.14
N TRP A 36 20.24 -7.52 5.95
CA TRP A 36 21.10 -6.97 6.99
C TRP A 36 20.31 -6.49 8.21
N ALA A 37 19.19 -5.78 8.00
CA ALA A 37 18.34 -5.28 9.07
C ALA A 37 17.73 -6.42 9.91
N ARG A 38 17.38 -7.53 9.26
CA ARG A 38 16.92 -8.75 9.94
C ARG A 38 18.01 -9.35 10.79
N ASP A 39 19.21 -9.54 10.23
CA ASP A 39 20.35 -10.10 10.96
C ASP A 39 20.70 -9.22 12.18
N LEU A 40 20.69 -7.89 12.01
CA LEU A 40 20.88 -6.93 13.08
C LEU A 40 19.81 -7.06 14.16
N CYS A 41 18.54 -7.13 13.79
CA CYS A 41 17.43 -7.23 14.75
C CYS A 41 17.41 -8.57 15.51
N VAL A 42 17.86 -9.66 14.88
CA VAL A 42 18.05 -10.96 15.55
C VAL A 42 19.20 -10.89 16.57
N ALA A 43 20.32 -10.26 16.20
CA ALA A 43 21.52 -10.17 17.01
C ALA A 43 21.40 -9.16 18.16
N ASP A 44 20.96 -7.94 17.85
CA ASP A 44 20.76 -6.82 18.80
C ASP A 44 19.58 -5.95 18.34
N GLU A 45 18.41 -6.21 18.93
CA GLU A 45 17.20 -5.45 18.66
C GLU A 45 17.32 -3.97 19.06
N ALA A 46 18.08 -3.65 20.10
CA ALA A 46 18.27 -2.27 20.53
C ALA A 46 19.16 -1.49 19.55
N ALA A 47 20.14 -2.16 18.92
CA ALA A 47 20.90 -1.56 17.82
C ALA A 47 20.03 -1.27 16.60
N PHE A 48 19.13 -2.19 16.25
CA PHE A 48 18.15 -1.96 15.19
C PHE A 48 17.24 -0.75 15.51
N ASP A 49 16.74 -0.65 16.74
CA ASP A 49 15.89 0.48 17.15
C ASP A 49 16.63 1.81 17.11
N ARG A 50 17.90 1.84 17.55
CA ARG A 50 18.76 3.03 17.42
C ARG A 50 18.98 3.43 15.96
N PHE A 51 19.19 2.45 15.08
CA PHE A 51 19.33 2.69 13.64
C PHE A 51 18.05 3.34 13.08
N VAL A 52 16.87 2.74 13.32
CA VAL A 52 15.60 3.26 12.82
C VAL A 52 15.33 4.68 13.35
N ALA A 53 15.64 4.95 14.63
CA ALA A 53 15.48 6.27 15.22
C ALA A 53 16.38 7.36 14.59
N SER A 54 17.54 6.97 14.07
CA SER A 54 18.50 7.89 13.42
C SER A 54 18.32 8.01 11.90
N ALA A 55 17.62 7.05 11.28
CA ALA A 55 17.46 6.98 9.84
C ALA A 55 16.41 7.99 9.35
N ALA A 56 16.72 8.70 8.27
CA ALA A 56 15.71 9.48 7.55
C ALA A 56 14.82 8.54 6.71
N PRO A 57 13.48 8.77 6.65
CA PRO A 57 12.57 7.94 5.87
C PRO A 57 12.69 8.25 4.37
N ALA A 58 13.80 7.84 3.76
CA ALA A 58 14.26 8.27 2.44
C ALA A 58 13.27 8.00 1.30
N TYR A 59 12.45 6.95 1.41
CA TYR A 59 11.50 6.56 0.36
C TYR A 59 10.04 6.48 0.85
N ALA A 60 9.74 6.97 2.06
CA ALA A 60 8.34 7.03 2.55
C ALA A 60 7.42 7.83 1.61
N HIS A 61 7.97 8.82 0.92
CA HIS A 61 7.24 9.62 -0.04
C HIS A 61 6.80 8.84 -1.30
N LEU A 62 7.44 7.71 -1.61
CA LEU A 62 7.07 6.85 -2.75
C LEU A 62 5.91 5.91 -2.41
N THR A 63 5.75 5.56 -1.14
CA THR A 63 4.69 4.67 -0.67
C THR A 63 3.51 5.43 -0.06
N SER A 64 3.65 6.74 0.16
CA SER A 64 2.55 7.61 0.57
C SER A 64 1.48 7.68 -0.52
N TYR A 65 0.22 7.60 -0.13
CA TYR A 65 -0.90 7.88 -1.03
C TYR A 65 -0.75 9.29 -1.61
N ALA A 66 -0.64 9.39 -2.93
CA ALA A 66 -0.54 10.67 -3.65
C ALA A 66 -1.87 11.46 -3.66
N VAL A 67 -2.98 10.81 -3.27
CA VAL A 67 -4.33 11.38 -3.38
C VAL A 67 -4.84 11.77 -2.00
N THR A 68 -4.69 13.04 -1.64
CA THR A 68 -5.50 13.71 -0.60
C THR A 68 -6.78 14.31 -1.18
N ALA A 69 -7.02 14.14 -2.50
CA ALA A 69 -8.20 14.68 -3.14
C ALA A 69 -9.44 13.91 -2.66
N ALA A 70 -10.41 14.65 -2.12
CA ALA A 70 -11.72 14.10 -1.80
C ALA A 70 -12.28 13.34 -3.00
N PRO A 71 -12.92 12.17 -2.80
CA PRO A 71 -13.57 11.48 -3.90
C PRO A 71 -14.53 12.46 -4.60
N PRO A 72 -14.60 12.46 -5.94
CA PRO A 72 -15.53 13.33 -6.65
C PRO A 72 -16.93 13.09 -6.08
N ARG A 73 -17.61 14.16 -5.63
CA ARG A 73 -18.98 14.06 -5.15
C ARG A 73 -19.79 13.33 -6.23
N LYS A 74 -20.38 12.18 -5.89
CA LYS A 74 -21.38 11.54 -6.75
C LYS A 74 -22.40 12.62 -7.10
N ARG A 75 -22.43 13.05 -8.38
CA ARG A 75 -23.62 13.73 -8.88
C ARG A 75 -24.72 12.68 -8.77
N VAL A 76 -25.76 12.98 -8.02
CA VAL A 76 -27.01 12.26 -8.15
C VAL A 76 -27.46 12.54 -9.57
N SER A 77 -27.36 11.56 -10.48
CA SER A 77 -27.93 11.70 -11.81
C SER A 77 -29.44 11.80 -11.61
N ALA A 78 -29.98 13.00 -11.79
CA ALA A 78 -31.38 13.13 -12.13
C ALA A 78 -31.47 12.50 -13.53
N GLY A 79 -32.15 11.36 -13.63
CA GLY A 79 -32.14 10.48 -14.81
C GLY A 79 -32.14 11.25 -16.12
N ALA A 80 -31.06 11.12 -16.88
CA ALA A 80 -30.92 11.74 -18.18
C ALA A 80 -31.80 10.96 -19.18
N SER A 81 -32.89 11.57 -19.63
CA SER A 81 -33.60 11.10 -20.81
C SER A 81 -32.65 11.18 -22.02
N VAL A 82 -32.51 10.10 -22.78
CA VAL A 82 -31.65 10.03 -23.97
C VAL A 82 -32.06 11.13 -24.95
N SER A 83 -31.19 12.13 -25.08
CA SER A 83 -31.38 13.25 -26.01
C SER A 83 -31.19 12.77 -27.45
N SER A 84 -31.89 13.37 -28.41
CA SER A 84 -31.77 12.99 -29.85
C SER A 84 -30.33 13.07 -30.35
N GLU A 85 -29.56 14.03 -29.84
CA GLU A 85 -28.16 14.26 -30.18
C GLU A 85 -27.27 13.12 -29.66
N ALA A 86 -27.59 12.53 -28.51
CA ALA A 86 -26.84 11.40 -27.95
C ALA A 86 -27.00 10.13 -28.80
N ALA A 87 -28.19 9.92 -29.38
CA ALA A 87 -28.44 8.80 -30.28
C ALA A 87 -27.66 8.91 -31.61
N ASP A 88 -27.54 10.12 -32.16
CA ASP A 88 -26.74 10.34 -33.36
C ASP A 88 -25.23 10.15 -33.11
N VAL A 89 -24.73 10.59 -31.96
CA VAL A 89 -23.34 10.34 -31.55
C VAL A 89 -23.09 8.85 -31.33
N ALA A 90 -24.00 8.13 -30.67
CA ALA A 90 -23.90 6.68 -30.49
C ALA A 90 -23.81 5.95 -31.85
N ARG A 91 -24.68 6.33 -32.79
CA ARG A 91 -24.68 5.79 -34.15
C ARG A 91 -23.38 6.07 -34.89
N GLN A 92 -22.82 7.27 -34.76
CA GLN A 92 -21.52 7.61 -35.37
C GLN A 92 -20.39 6.74 -34.82
N LEU A 93 -20.45 6.39 -33.53
CA LEU A 93 -19.44 5.57 -32.86
C LEU A 93 -19.70 4.05 -32.99
N GLY A 94 -20.79 3.64 -33.66
CA GLY A 94 -21.20 2.23 -33.75
C GLY A 94 -21.64 1.64 -32.41
N LEU A 95 -22.06 2.48 -31.47
CA LEU A 95 -22.54 2.11 -30.15
C LEU A 95 -24.08 2.06 -30.13
N TRP A 96 -24.60 1.25 -29.22
CA TRP A 96 -26.02 1.27 -28.89
C TRP A 96 -26.37 2.59 -28.19
N PRO A 97 -27.53 3.21 -28.47
CA PRO A 97 -27.89 4.52 -27.93
C PRO A 97 -27.96 4.54 -26.39
N GLU A 98 -28.21 3.39 -25.76
CA GLU A 98 -28.20 3.19 -24.32
C GLU A 98 -26.78 3.10 -23.73
N ALA A 99 -25.74 2.98 -24.56
CA ALA A 99 -24.35 2.94 -24.08
C ALA A 99 -23.85 4.31 -23.59
N LEU A 100 -24.56 5.39 -23.94
CA LEU A 100 -24.23 6.78 -23.59
C LEU A 100 -25.13 7.37 -22.49
N SER A 101 -26.00 6.56 -21.88
CA SER A 101 -26.71 6.97 -20.66
C SER A 101 -25.83 6.79 -19.41
N ASP A 102 -25.65 7.85 -18.63
CA ASP A 102 -24.99 7.85 -17.31
C ASP A 102 -25.89 7.28 -16.19
#